data_AF-A0A3P7ENR0-F1
#
_entry.id   AF-A0A3P7ENR0-F1
#
_cell.length_a   1.000
_cell.length_b   1.000
_cell.length_c   1.000
_cell.angle_alpha   90.00
_cell.angle_beta   90.00
_cell.angle_gamma   90.00
#
_symmetry.space_group_name_H-M   'P 1'
#
loop_
_entity.id
_entity.type
_entity.pdbx_description
1 polymer ?
#
loop_
_entity_poly.entity_id
_entity_poly.type
_entity_poly.pdbx_seq_one_letter_code
_entity_poly.pdbx_strand_id
1 'polypeptide(L)'
;MNLVTKSAYAQVQLYGMSESVGPLSFPIMDDSKRNEFGIYKKPFSIKLQHLIDQEASKLVSKAYFTAENILKANEEKLRKLASSLLENEMLSYEDVIRLIGPPKFPKQIVELADHVLPNVGES
;
A
#
# COMPACT_ATOMS: atom_id res chain seq x y z
N MET A 1 7.45 2.85 3.64
CA MET A 1 7.15 3.70 2.45
C MET A 1 7.17 2.91 1.14
N ASN A 2 8.26 2.21 0.81
CA ASN A 2 8.44 1.58 -0.52
C ASN A 2 7.28 0.62 -0.93
N LEU A 3 6.79 -0.22 -0.02
CA LEU A 3 5.66 -1.12 -0.29
C LEU A 3 4.38 -0.36 -0.68
N VAL A 4 4.04 0.69 0.06
CA VAL A 4 2.83 1.50 -0.18
C VAL A 4 2.95 2.24 -1.50
N THR A 5 4.13 2.80 -1.79
CA THR A 5 4.42 3.44 -3.07
C THR A 5 4.28 2.46 -4.24
N LYS A 6 4.90 1.27 -4.16
CA LYS A 6 4.78 0.23 -5.20
C LYS A 6 3.32 -0.19 -5.43
N SER A 7 2.57 -0.38 -4.35
CA SER A 7 1.14 -0.70 -4.43
C SER A 7 0.34 0.42 -5.10
N ALA A 8 0.62 1.69 -4.78
CA ALA A 8 -0.05 2.83 -5.41
C ALA A 8 0.24 2.89 -6.92
N TYR A 9 1.50 2.70 -7.33
CA TYR A 9 1.86 2.61 -8.75
C TYR A 9 1.18 1.44 -9.44
N ALA A 10 1.12 0.26 -8.82
CA ALA A 10 0.42 -0.89 -9.38
C ALA A 10 -1.07 -0.60 -9.58
N GLN A 11 -1.74 0.00 -8.58
CA GLN A 11 -3.15 0.39 -8.70
C GLN A 11 -3.40 1.33 -9.87
N VAL A 12 -2.58 2.37 -10.01
CA VAL A 12 -2.77 3.38 -11.06
C VAL A 12 -2.33 2.90 -12.44
N GLN A 13 -1.14 2.31 -12.55
CA GLN A 13 -0.51 1.96 -13.83
C GLN A 13 -0.91 0.58 -14.32
N LEU A 14 -0.91 -0.44 -13.44
CA LEU A 14 -1.12 -1.83 -13.83
C LEU A 14 -2.61 -2.20 -13.82
N TYR A 15 -3.34 -1.79 -12.78
CA TYR A 15 -4.75 -2.18 -12.61
C TYR A 15 -5.75 -1.17 -13.18
N GLY A 16 -5.30 0.01 -13.60
CA GLY A 16 -6.19 1.05 -14.14
C GLY A 16 -7.17 1.62 -13.11
N MET A 17 -6.81 1.58 -11.82
CA MET A 17 -7.62 2.08 -10.70
C MET A 17 -7.44 3.58 -10.47
N SER A 18 -7.39 4.38 -11.54
CA SER A 18 -7.42 5.84 -11.46
C SER A 18 -8.38 6.37 -12.51
N GLU A 19 -9.36 7.18 -12.08
CA GLU A 19 -10.30 7.83 -12.99
C GLU A 19 -9.59 8.76 -13.98
N SER A 20 -8.51 9.41 -13.55
CA SER A 20 -7.72 10.33 -14.37
C SER A 20 -6.94 9.61 -15.47
N VAL A 21 -6.38 8.43 -15.17
CA VAL A 21 -5.67 7.58 -16.15
C VAL A 21 -6.66 6.78 -17.00
N GLY A 22 -7.82 6.46 -16.44
CA GLY A 22 -8.81 5.57 -17.02
C GLY A 22 -8.45 4.10 -16.85
N PRO A 23 -9.17 3.19 -17.53
CA PRO A 23 -8.98 1.74 -17.43
C PRO A 23 -7.74 1.23 -18.17
N LEU A 24 -6.76 2.11 -18.45
CA LEU A 24 -5.55 1.74 -19.15
C LEU A 24 -4.62 0.96 -18.23
N SER A 25 -4.05 -0.11 -18.77
CA SER A 25 -3.08 -0.94 -18.06
C SER A 25 -1.75 -0.91 -18.81
N PHE A 26 -0.68 -0.58 -18.10
CA PHE A 26 0.68 -0.64 -18.58
C PHE A 26 1.50 -1.58 -17.68
N PRO A 27 2.31 -2.47 -18.27
CA PRO A 27 3.15 -3.35 -17.47
C PRO A 27 4.13 -2.54 -16.63
N ILE A 28 4.34 -2.96 -15.38
CA ILE A 28 5.41 -2.40 -14.54
C ILE A 28 6.73 -2.93 -15.11
N MET A 29 7.52 -2.02 -15.68
CA MET A 29 8.85 -2.35 -16.20
C MET A 29 9.81 -2.44 -15.02
N ASP A 30 10.46 -3.58 -14.89
CA ASP A 30 11.56 -3.77 -13.95
C ASP A 30 12.86 -3.31 -14.62
N ASP A 31 13.65 -2.50 -13.92
CA ASP A 31 14.93 -1.96 -14.42
C ASP A 31 15.95 -3.07 -14.73
N SER A 32 15.72 -4.29 -14.21
CA SER A 32 16.49 -5.51 -14.48
C SER A 32 16.35 -6.00 -15.93
N LYS A 33 15.23 -5.70 -16.60
CA LYS A 33 14.94 -6.25 -17.93
C LYS A 33 15.57 -5.48 -19.08
N ARG A 34 16.58 -4.61 -18.86
CA ARG A 34 17.32 -3.87 -19.91
C ARG A 34 17.62 -4.78 -21.12
N ASN A 35 16.96 -4.51 -22.25
CA ASN A 35 17.31 -5.06 -23.55
C ASN A 35 18.71 -4.55 -23.90
N GLU A 36 19.47 -5.33 -24.68
CA GLU A 36 20.90 -5.11 -24.95
C GLU A 36 21.25 -3.70 -25.47
N PHE A 37 20.26 -2.94 -25.95
CA PHE A 37 20.41 -1.57 -26.44
C PHE A 37 20.09 -0.48 -25.40
N GLY A 38 19.74 -0.82 -24.16
CA GLY A 38 19.58 0.14 -23.05
C GLY A 38 18.42 1.16 -23.20
N ILE A 39 17.58 1.03 -24.22
CA ILE A 39 16.49 1.97 -24.52
C ILE A 39 15.15 1.28 -24.27
N TYR A 40 14.67 1.37 -23.02
CA TYR A 40 13.25 1.16 -22.73
C TYR A 40 12.49 2.47 -22.87
N LYS A 41 11.77 2.63 -23.97
CA LYS A 41 10.70 3.64 -24.03
C LYS A 41 9.51 3.08 -23.29
N LYS A 42 9.13 3.74 -22.19
CA LYS A 42 7.84 3.54 -21.52
C LYS A 42 6.74 3.57 -22.60
N PRO A 43 5.75 2.66 -22.58
CA PRO A 43 4.72 2.55 -23.61
C PRO A 43 3.68 3.68 -23.55
N PHE A 44 4.05 4.82 -22.97
CA PHE A 44 3.19 5.97 -22.76
C PHE A 44 4.00 7.27 -22.75
N SER A 45 3.29 8.38 -22.98
CA SER A 45 3.90 9.70 -23.05
C SER A 45 4.42 10.17 -21.68
N ILE A 46 5.37 11.11 -21.69
CA ILE A 46 5.82 11.82 -20.47
C ILE A 46 4.64 12.48 -19.76
N LYS A 47 3.68 13.02 -20.50
CA LYS A 47 2.46 13.60 -19.92
C LYS A 47 1.68 12.57 -19.10
N LEU A 48 1.53 11.35 -19.61
CA LEU A 48 0.86 10.28 -18.87
C LEU A 48 1.69 9.81 -17.68
N GLN A 49 3.02 9.76 -17.79
CA GLN A 49 3.90 9.46 -16.66
C GLN A 49 3.66 10.44 -15.49
N HIS A 50 3.68 11.75 -15.76
CA HIS A 50 3.43 12.74 -14.72
C HIS A 50 2.04 12.58 -14.08
N LEU A 51 1.04 12.22 -14.88
CA LEU A 51 -0.30 11.95 -14.36
C LEU A 51 -0.32 10.73 -13.44
N ILE A 52 0.34 9.63 -13.83
CA ILE A 52 0.49 8.42 -13.00
C ILE A 52 1.19 8.77 -11.68
N ASP A 53 2.29 9.53 -11.73
CA ASP A 53 3.04 9.94 -10.55
C ASP A 53 2.17 10.79 -9.60
N GLN A 54 1.40 11.71 -10.15
CA GLN A 54 0.48 12.55 -9.37
C GLN A 54 -0.62 11.72 -8.71
N GLU A 55 -1.22 10.78 -9.42
CA GLU A 55 -2.28 9.91 -8.89
C GLU A 55 -1.75 8.95 -7.82
N ALA A 56 -0.56 8.36 -8.03
CA ALA A 56 0.10 7.53 -7.05
C ALA A 56 0.42 8.34 -5.76
N SER A 57 0.94 9.56 -5.91
CA SER A 57 1.20 10.46 -4.79
C SER A 57 -0.08 10.78 -4.01
N LYS A 58 -1.17 11.15 -4.68
CA LYS A 58 -2.48 11.39 -4.06
C LYS A 58 -2.96 10.17 -3.28
N LEU A 59 -2.80 8.96 -3.83
CA LEU A 59 -3.24 7.73 -3.19
C LEU A 59 -2.44 7.45 -1.90
N VAL A 60 -1.12 7.63 -1.95
CA VAL A 60 -0.26 7.50 -0.76
C VAL A 60 -0.63 8.53 0.31
N SER A 61 -0.79 9.81 -0.08
CA SER A 61 -1.20 10.87 0.85
C SER A 61 -2.56 10.60 1.47
N LYS A 62 -3.54 10.14 0.68
CA LYS A 62 -4.87 9.77 1.19
C LYS A 62 -4.78 8.63 2.20
N ALA A 63 -4.00 7.58 1.92
CA ALA A 63 -3.80 6.48 2.85
C ALA A 63 -3.15 6.95 4.16
N TYR A 64 -2.15 7.84 4.07
CA TYR A 64 -1.50 8.44 5.23
C TYR A 64 -2.49 9.21 6.11
N PHE A 65 -3.23 10.17 5.54
CA PHE A 65 -4.19 10.97 6.31
C PHE A 65 -5.34 10.12 6.86
N THR A 66 -5.77 9.09 6.13
CA THR A 66 -6.78 8.15 6.61
C THR A 66 -6.27 7.39 7.83
N ALA A 67 -5.05 6.86 7.78
CA ALA A 67 -4.43 6.18 8.91
C ALA A 67 -4.26 7.11 10.11
N GLU A 68 -3.78 8.34 9.88
CA GLU A 68 -3.66 9.35 10.93
C GLU A 68 -5.00 9.66 11.59
N ASN A 69 -6.06 9.85 10.79
CA ASN A 69 -7.41 10.10 11.31
C ASN A 69 -7.96 8.92 12.12
N ILE A 70 -7.71 7.67 11.67
CA ILE A 70 -8.10 6.47 12.42
C ILE A 70 -7.38 6.42 13.77
N LEU A 71 -6.08 6.72 13.79
CA LEU A 71 -5.28 6.72 15.01
C LEU A 71 -5.76 7.81 15.98
N LYS A 72 -5.99 9.04 15.49
CA LYS A 72 -6.53 10.15 16.30
C LYS A 72 -7.92 9.83 16.86
N ALA A 73 -8.81 9.27 16.05
CA ALA A 73 -10.15 8.88 16.49
C ALA A 73 -10.15 7.75 17.55
N ASN A 74 -9.06 6.99 17.67
CA ASN A 74 -8.90 5.89 18.62
C ASN A 74 -7.74 6.14 19.61
N GLU A 75 -7.42 7.41 19.90
CA GLU A 75 -6.24 7.78 20.69
C GLU A 75 -6.23 7.11 22.08
N GLU A 76 -7.38 7.02 22.75
CA GLU A 76 -7.47 6.36 24.07
C GLU A 76 -7.07 4.88 24.00
N LYS A 77 -7.55 4.16 22.98
CA LYS A 77 -7.20 2.76 22.74
C LYS A 77 -5.73 2.60 22.39
N LEU A 78 -5.20 3.51 21.57
CA LEU A 78 -3.79 3.55 21.22
C LEU A 78 -2.91 3.76 22.47
N ARG A 79 -3.29 4.68 23.36
CA ARG A 79 -2.60 4.92 24.64
C ARG A 79 -2.62 3.69 25.53
N LYS A 80 -3.78 3.01 25.66
CA LYS A 80 -3.89 1.76 26.43
C LYS A 80 -2.94 0.68 25.91
N LEU A 81 -2.90 0.49 24.60
CA LEU A 81 -1.98 -0.47 23.97
C LEU A 81 -0.52 -0.09 24.20
N ALA A 82 -0.17 1.19 24.01
CA ALA A 82 1.19 1.68 24.21
C ALA A 82 1.67 1.53 25.66
N SER A 83 0.84 1.88 26.64
CA SER A 83 1.15 1.67 28.06
C SER A 83 1.34 0.18 28.38
N SER A 84 0.45 -0.68 27.88
CA SER A 84 0.55 -2.11 28.12
C SER A 84 1.78 -2.73 27.45
N LEU A 85 2.25 -2.19 26.31
CA LEU A 85 3.49 -2.62 25.63
C LEU A 85 4.76 -2.15 26.35
N LEU A 86 4.69 -1.04 27.08
CA LEU A 86 5.79 -0.58 27.93
C LEU A 86 5.98 -1.48 29.15
N GLU A 87 4.88 -2.00 29.70
CA GLU A 87 4.91 -2.95 30.83
C GLU A 87 5.20 -4.39 30.37
N ASN A 88 4.61 -4.78 29.24
CA ASN A 88 4.71 -6.12 28.67
C ASN A 88 5.35 -6.01 27.29
N GLU A 89 6.58 -6.50 27.13
CA GLU A 89 7.35 -6.43 25.86
C GLU A 89 6.58 -6.94 24.64
N MET A 90 5.66 -7.89 24.85
CA MET A 90 4.81 -8.47 23.83
C MET A 90 3.35 -8.55 24.30
N LEU A 91 2.41 -8.30 23.39
CA LEU A 91 0.98 -8.53 23.60
C LEU A 91 0.48 -9.64 22.68
N SER A 92 -0.24 -10.60 23.23
CA SER A 92 -0.95 -11.59 22.43
C SER A 92 -2.23 -11.00 21.81
N TYR A 93 -2.81 -11.69 20.82
CA TYR A 93 -4.09 -11.30 20.23
C TYR A 93 -5.21 -11.22 21.29
N GLU A 94 -5.21 -12.12 22.27
CA GLU A 94 -6.17 -12.15 23.37
C GLU A 94 -6.01 -10.93 24.28
N ASP A 95 -4.77 -10.51 24.54
CA ASP A 95 -4.50 -9.30 25.34
C ASP A 95 -4.98 -8.04 24.62
N VAL A 96 -4.79 -7.97 23.31
CA VAL A 96 -5.32 -6.85 22.51
C VAL A 96 -6.85 -6.81 22.60
N ILE A 97 -7.55 -7.94 22.44
CA ILE A 97 -9.01 -7.99 22.59
C ILE A 97 -9.44 -7.53 23.99
N ARG A 98 -8.72 -7.98 25.03
CA ARG A 98 -8.99 -7.60 26.42
C ARG A 98 -8.85 -6.08 26.63
N LEU A 99 -7.86 -5.47 25.98
CA LEU A 99 -7.53 -4.05 26.14
C LEU A 99 -8.45 -3.11 25.34
N ILE A 100 -8.77 -3.46 24.09
CA ILE A 100 -9.47 -2.55 23.16
C ILE A 100 -10.82 -3.08 22.63
N GLY A 101 -11.21 -4.27 23.06
CA GLY A 101 -12.41 -4.98 22.62
C GLY A 101 -12.20 -5.84 21.38
N PRO A 102 -13.17 -6.71 21.04
CA PRO A 102 -13.12 -7.53 19.83
C PRO A 102 -13.24 -6.65 18.56
N PRO A 103 -12.68 -7.11 17.42
CA PRO A 103 -12.80 -6.39 16.17
C PRO A 103 -14.25 -6.34 15.70
N LYS A 104 -14.65 -5.23 15.07
CA LYS A 104 -16.02 -5.04 14.53
C LYS A 104 -16.37 -6.03 13.41
N PHE A 105 -15.35 -6.52 12.70
CA PHE A 105 -15.50 -7.49 11.63
C PHE A 105 -14.73 -8.76 12.00
N PRO A 106 -15.26 -9.96 11.69
CA PRO A 106 -14.55 -11.20 11.93
C PRO A 106 -13.23 -11.18 11.15
N LYS A 107 -12.20 -11.81 11.74
CA LYS A 107 -10.89 -11.92 11.11
C LYS A 107 -11.02 -12.73 9.81
N GLN A 108 -11.15 -12.03 8.69
CA GLN A 108 -11.01 -12.65 7.38
C GLN A 108 -9.51 -12.84 7.13
N ILE A 109 -9.08 -14.09 7.09
CA ILE A 109 -7.79 -14.44 6.50
C ILE A 109 -7.98 -14.26 5.01
N VAL A 110 -7.80 -13.04 4.54
CA VAL A 110 -7.54 -12.81 3.13
C VAL A 110 -6.07 -13.20 2.97
N GLU A 111 -5.77 -14.19 2.13
CA GLU A 111 -4.42 -14.42 1.62
C GLU A 111 -4.03 -13.16 0.83
N LEU A 112 -3.57 -12.14 1.55
CA LEU A 112 -3.01 -10.95 0.94
C LEU A 112 -1.68 -11.35 0.31
N ALA A 113 -1.67 -11.35 -1.01
CA ALA A 113 -0.61 -10.69 -1.79
C ALA A 113 0.55 -11.49 -2.39
N ASP A 114 0.48 -12.82 -2.54
CA ASP A 114 1.32 -13.47 -3.57
C ASP A 114 0.93 -13.01 -5.00
N HIS A 115 -0.23 -12.36 -5.16
CA HIS A 115 -0.80 -11.97 -6.47
C HIS A 115 -1.15 -10.47 -6.59
N VAL A 116 -0.97 -9.65 -5.55
CA VAL A 116 -1.37 -8.21 -5.57
C VAL A 116 -0.20 -7.30 -5.95
N LEU A 117 1.01 -7.85 -6.05
CA LEU A 117 2.15 -7.19 -6.67
C LEU A 117 2.63 -8.11 -7.78
N PRO A 118 2.89 -7.61 -8.99
CA PRO A 118 3.56 -8.44 -9.98
C PRO A 118 4.86 -8.94 -9.35
N ASN A 119 5.11 -10.25 -9.44
CA ASN A 119 6.40 -10.85 -9.10
C ASN A 119 7.46 -10.12 -9.92
N VAL A 120 8.15 -9.20 -9.27
CA VAL A 120 9.36 -8.57 -9.78
C VAL A 120 10.39 -9.67 -9.60
N GLY A 121 10.60 -10.45 -10.66
CA GLY A 121 11.32 -11.72 -10.59
C GLY A 121 12.62 -11.57 -9.81
N GLU A 122 12.77 -12.37 -8.76
CA GLU A 122 14.09 -12.69 -8.23
C GLU A 122 14.82 -13.47 -9.33
N SER A 123 15.81 -12.83 -9.95
CA SER A 123 16.86 -13.43 -10.76
C SER A 123 18.11 -12.58 -10.63
#